data_AF-A0A8S0VZ21-F1
#
_entry.id   AF-A0A8S0VZ21-F1
#
_cell.length_a   1.000
_cell.length_b   1.000
_cell.length_c   1.000
_cell.angle_alpha   90.00
_cell.angle_beta   90.00
_cell.angle_gamma   90.00
#
_symmetry.space_group_name_H-M   'P 1'
#
loop_
_entity.id
_entity.type
_entity.pdbx_description
1 polymer ?
#
loop_
_entity_poly.entity_id
_entity_poly.type
_entity_poly.pdbx_seq_one_letter_code
_entity_poly.pdbx_strand_id
1 'polypeptide(L)'
;MSSGVFPISLYEELLPKLVAILELTQQPEGTANPQAKQKLLQATNAFKNAIAQAKDFAVNLPGGELTIAEQDAVIKMLETLKERKRAQLAEFASRNVMSSSMADDIKMEIDSMASTPANRD
;
A
#
# COMPACT_ATOMS: atom_id res chain seq x y z
N MET A 1 0.01 8.14 -6.25
CA MET A 1 1.48 8.27 -6.34
C MET A 1 2.01 8.52 -4.94
N SER A 2 1.97 7.51 -4.07
CA SER A 2 2.50 7.61 -2.71
C SER A 2 4.02 7.59 -2.81
N SER A 3 4.62 8.74 -2.54
CA SER A 3 6.05 8.95 -2.44
C SER A 3 6.64 7.93 -1.46
N GLY A 4 7.15 6.85 -2.04
CA GLY A 4 8.00 5.89 -1.38
C GLY A 4 9.31 6.56 -1.04
N VAL A 5 9.51 6.84 0.23
CA VAL A 5 10.84 6.78 0.81
C VAL A 5 10.63 5.89 2.02
N PHE A 6 11.13 4.66 1.95
CA PHE A 6 11.23 3.82 3.14
C PHE A 6 11.76 4.71 4.28
N PRO A 7 11.16 4.69 5.49
CA PRO A 7 11.53 5.58 6.58
C PRO A 7 12.83 5.08 7.21
N ILE A 8 13.89 5.03 6.40
CA ILE A 8 15.23 4.58 6.77
C ILE A 8 15.70 5.44 7.94
N SER A 9 15.43 6.74 7.90
CA SER A 9 15.69 7.67 9.00
C SER A 9 15.03 7.26 10.33
N LEU A 10 13.80 6.71 10.30
CA LEU A 10 13.11 6.24 11.50
C LEU A 10 13.83 5.06 12.14
N TYR A 11 14.35 4.13 11.33
CA TYR A 11 15.11 2.98 11.80
C TYR A 11 16.55 3.36 12.23
N GLU A 12 17.20 4.25 11.48
CA GLU A 12 18.53 4.79 11.81
C GLU A 12 18.54 5.54 13.14
N GLU A 13 17.44 6.23 13.46
CA GLU A 13 17.25 6.95 14.72
C GLU A 13 17.10 6.06 15.97
N LEU A 14 16.81 4.76 15.81
CA LEU A 14 16.60 3.87 16.96
C LEU A 14 17.87 3.66 17.76
N LEU A 15 18.99 3.40 17.09
CA LEU A 15 20.26 3.11 17.75
C LEU A 15 20.81 4.31 18.52
N PRO A 16 20.85 5.55 17.97
CA PRO A 16 21.20 6.74 18.73
C PRO A 16 20.32 7.00 19.94
N LYS A 17 19.00 6.78 19.85
CA LYS A 17 18.08 6.94 20.99
C LYS A 17 18.33 5.90 22.10
N LEU A 18 18.69 4.67 21.74
CA LEU A 18 19.09 3.65 22.70
C LEU A 18 20.42 4.01 23.38
N VAL A 19 21.40 4.45 22.60
CA VAL A 19 22.70 4.91 23.12
C VAL A 19 22.49 6.06 24.11
N ALA A 20 21.65 7.05 23.79
CA ALA A 20 21.34 8.15 24.70
C ALA A 20 20.74 7.67 26.05
N ILE A 21 19.91 6.63 26.04
CA ILE A 21 19.40 6.03 27.28
C ILE A 21 20.54 5.39 28.07
N LEU A 22 21.41 4.62 27.41
CA LEU A 22 22.54 3.96 28.05
C LEU A 22 23.52 4.97 28.66
N GLU A 23 23.84 6.03 27.94
CA GLU A 23 24.68 7.12 28.44
C GLU A 23 24.08 7.78 29.69
N LEU A 24 22.77 8.08 29.68
CA LEU A 24 22.07 8.63 30.84
C LEU A 24 22.06 7.68 32.04
N THR A 25 22.06 6.36 31.83
CA THR A 25 22.15 5.37 32.92
C THR A 25 23.56 5.22 33.49
N GLN A 26 24.60 5.54 32.71
CA GLN A 26 25.99 5.45 33.11
C GLN A 26 26.52 6.73 33.79
N GLN A 27 25.75 7.83 33.75
CA GLN A 27 26.14 9.07 34.42
C GLN A 27 26.24 8.88 35.94
N PRO A 28 27.29 9.43 36.58
CA PRO A 28 27.53 9.25 38.02
C PRO A 28 26.45 9.91 38.89
N GLU A 29 25.76 10.96 38.41
CA GLU A 29 24.58 11.50 39.10
C GLU A 29 23.33 10.60 38.99
N GLY A 30 23.36 9.63 38.07
CA GLY A 30 22.39 8.54 37.89
C GLY A 30 20.93 8.95 38.08
N THR A 31 20.19 8.16 38.86
CA THR A 31 18.80 8.46 39.25
C THR A 31 18.71 9.24 40.56
N ALA A 32 19.85 9.68 41.11
CA ALA A 32 19.91 10.38 42.39
C ALA A 32 19.34 11.81 42.29
N ASN A 33 19.51 12.46 41.13
CA ASN A 33 18.91 13.77 40.85
C ASN A 33 17.52 13.62 40.18
N PRO A 34 16.46 14.30 40.67
CA PRO A 34 15.16 14.37 40.00
C PRO A 34 15.22 14.79 38.52
N GLN A 35 16.13 15.70 38.16
CA GLN A 35 16.30 16.14 36.77
C GLN A 35 16.88 15.04 35.88
N ALA A 36 17.81 14.24 36.40
CA ALA A 36 18.39 13.11 35.69
C ALA A 36 17.35 12.00 35.48
N LYS A 37 16.52 11.71 36.50
CA LYS A 37 15.33 10.85 36.37
C LYS A 37 14.38 11.32 35.27
N GLN A 38 14.08 12.62 35.23
CA GLN A 38 13.19 13.17 34.21
C GLN A 38 13.77 13.06 32.79
N LYS A 39 15.07 13.34 32.62
CA LYS A 39 15.77 13.16 31.34
C LYS A 39 15.75 11.70 30.88
N LEU A 40 16.01 10.75 31.79
CA LEU A 40 15.97 9.33 31.48
C LEU A 40 14.55 8.87 31.09
N LEU A 41 13.53 9.33 31.80
CA LEU A 41 12.12 9.06 31.45
C LEU A 41 11.78 9.59 30.06
N GLN A 42 12.18 10.83 29.75
CA GLN A 42 11.96 11.43 28.44
C GLN A 42 12.66 10.65 27.32
N ALA A 43 13.93 10.30 27.50
CA ALA A 43 14.70 9.52 26.52
C ALA A 43 14.07 8.13 26.29
N THR A 44 13.63 7.47 27.37
CA THR A 44 12.96 6.16 27.30
C THR A 44 11.63 6.24 26.57
N ASN A 45 10.81 7.27 26.86
CA ASN A 45 9.55 7.48 26.16
C ASN A 45 9.77 7.80 24.68
N ALA A 46 10.77 8.63 24.35
CA ALA A 46 11.11 8.95 22.97
C ALA A 46 11.53 7.70 22.19
N PHE A 47 12.35 6.83 22.79
CA PHE A 47 12.75 5.55 22.17
C PHE A 47 11.56 4.60 22.00
N LYS A 48 10.72 4.45 23.02
CA LYS A 48 9.51 3.62 22.96
C LYS A 48 8.57 4.07 21.84
N ASN A 49 8.38 5.39 21.70
CA ASN A 49 7.55 5.95 20.64
C ASN A 49 8.16 5.69 19.26
N ALA A 50 9.48 5.85 19.11
CA ALA A 50 10.17 5.56 17.86
C ALA A 50 10.05 4.08 17.46
N ILE A 51 10.18 3.14 18.41
CA ILE A 51 9.95 1.70 18.16
C ILE A 51 8.50 1.44 17.74
N ALA A 52 7.54 2.05 18.44
CA ALA A 52 6.13 1.85 18.12
C ALA A 52 5.81 2.30 16.69
N GLN A 53 6.33 3.46 16.28
CA GLN A 53 6.20 3.97 14.90
C GLN A 53 6.91 3.06 13.89
N ALA A 54 8.12 2.61 14.19
CA ALA A 54 8.89 1.72 13.31
C ALA A 54 8.21 0.37 13.11
N LYS A 55 7.58 -0.16 14.18
CA LYS A 55 6.78 -1.39 14.13
C LYS A 55 5.51 -1.19 13.32
N ASP A 56 4.78 -0.11 13.58
CA ASP A 56 3.55 0.20 12.85
C ASP A 56 3.81 0.33 11.35
N PHE A 57 4.90 1.00 10.98
CA PHE A 57 5.33 1.10 9.59
C PHE A 57 5.72 -0.25 8.98
N ALA A 58 6.44 -1.10 9.71
CA ALA A 58 6.83 -2.42 9.23
C ALA A 58 5.62 -3.34 9.00
N VAL A 59 4.63 -3.30 9.89
CA VAL A 59 3.40 -4.11 9.79
C VAL A 59 2.51 -3.63 8.66
N ASN A 60 2.44 -2.31 8.44
CA ASN A 60 1.62 -1.71 7.40
C ASN A 60 2.36 -1.53 6.07
N LEU A 61 3.53 -2.13 5.91
CA LEU A 61 4.30 -2.05 4.67
C LEU A 61 3.53 -2.77 3.55
N PRO A 62 3.17 -2.10 2.44
CA PRO A 62 2.43 -2.72 1.36
C PRO A 62 3.22 -3.90 0.77
N GLY A 63 2.62 -5.09 0.73
CA GLY A 63 3.28 -6.30 0.26
C GLY A 63 4.23 -6.94 1.28
N GLY A 64 4.31 -6.42 2.50
CA GLY A 64 5.11 -6.99 3.60
C GLY A 64 4.61 -8.35 4.09
N GLU A 65 3.38 -8.72 3.74
CA GLU A 65 2.80 -10.05 3.96
C GLU A 65 3.32 -11.11 2.97
N LEU A 66 3.86 -10.69 1.83
CA LEU A 66 4.35 -11.56 0.78
C LEU A 66 5.85 -11.78 0.94
N THR A 67 6.27 -13.02 0.78
CA THR A 67 7.68 -13.34 0.56
C THR A 67 8.16 -12.71 -0.75
N ILE A 68 9.47 -12.46 -0.87
CA ILE A 68 10.06 -11.91 -2.10
C ILE A 68 9.67 -12.75 -3.32
N ALA A 69 9.68 -14.08 -3.18
CA ALA A 69 9.29 -14.99 -4.25
C ALA A 69 7.81 -14.85 -4.67
N GLU A 70 6.91 -14.62 -3.71
CA GLU A 70 5.49 -14.35 -4.01
C GLU A 70 5.31 -13.00 -4.69
N GLN A 71 6.05 -11.97 -4.26
CA GLN A 71 6.05 -10.66 -4.93
C GLN A 71 6.52 -10.79 -6.39
N ASP A 72 7.61 -11.53 -6.65
CA ASP A 72 8.11 -11.79 -8.01
C ASP A 72 7.07 -12.53 -8.88
N ALA A 73 6.36 -13.50 -8.29
CA ALA A 73 5.31 -14.22 -8.98
C ALA A 73 4.12 -13.31 -9.36
N VAL A 74 3.71 -12.41 -8.45
CA VAL A 74 2.66 -11.43 -8.70
C VAL A 74 3.10 -10.44 -9.78
N ILE A 75 4.33 -9.94 -9.73
CA ILE A 75 4.90 -9.05 -10.75
C ILE A 75 4.81 -9.72 -12.13
N LYS A 76 5.31 -10.96 -12.24
CA LYS A 76 5.27 -11.72 -13.49
C LYS A 76 3.85 -11.93 -14.02
N MET A 77 2.90 -12.23 -13.13
CA MET A 77 1.49 -12.37 -13.49
C MET A 77 0.92 -11.05 -14.03
N LEU A 78 1.19 -9.93 -13.36
CA LEU A 78 0.72 -8.60 -13.76
C LEU A 78 1.33 -8.16 -15.09
N GLU A 79 2.61 -8.44 -15.33
CA GLU A 79 3.28 -8.19 -16.61
C GLU A 79 2.64 -8.99 -17.75
N THR A 80 2.35 -10.26 -17.51
CA THR A 80 1.66 -11.12 -18.49
C THR A 80 0.26 -10.59 -18.81
N LEU A 81 -0.47 -10.14 -17.79
CA LEU A 81 -1.82 -9.59 -17.95
C LEU A 81 -1.78 -8.27 -18.73
N LYS A 82 -0.82 -7.40 -18.43
CA LYS A 82 -0.57 -6.16 -19.17
C LYS A 82 -0.29 -6.44 -20.65
N GLU A 83 0.56 -7.41 -20.94
CA GLU A 83 0.90 -7.76 -22.32
C GLU A 83 -0.31 -8.33 -23.07
N ARG A 84 -1.07 -9.23 -22.44
CA ARG A 84 -2.32 -9.74 -23.01
C ARG A 84 -3.31 -8.62 -23.31
N LYS A 85 -3.46 -7.66 -22.40
CA LYS A 85 -4.36 -6.51 -22.60
C LYS A 85 -3.88 -5.60 -23.72
N ARG A 86 -2.57 -5.39 -23.87
CA ARG A 86 -2.00 -4.66 -25.02
C ARG A 86 -2.28 -5.36 -26.33
N ALA A 87 -2.08 -6.67 -26.41
CA ALA A 87 -2.39 -7.45 -27.59
C ALA A 87 -3.87 -7.37 -27.96
N GLN A 88 -4.78 -7.50 -26.98
CA GLN A 88 -6.22 -7.33 -27.19
C GLN A 88 -6.56 -5.93 -27.71
N LEU A 89 -5.99 -4.88 -27.12
CA LEU A 89 -6.21 -3.51 -27.58
C LEU A 89 -5.68 -3.29 -29.00
N ALA A 90 -4.52 -3.86 -29.35
CA ALA A 90 -3.99 -3.81 -30.71
C ALA A 90 -4.92 -4.54 -31.70
N GLU A 91 -5.45 -5.70 -31.31
CA GLU A 91 -6.44 -6.42 -32.13
C GLU A 91 -7.70 -5.57 -32.33
N PHE A 92 -8.28 -5.02 -31.26
CA PHE A 92 -9.44 -4.13 -31.35
C PHE A 92 -9.17 -2.89 -32.20
N ALA A 93 -8.00 -2.27 -32.07
CA ALA A 93 -7.63 -1.11 -32.88
C ALA A 93 -7.42 -1.46 -34.36
N SER A 94 -6.97 -2.69 -34.66
CA SER A 94 -6.79 -3.19 -36.03
C SER A 94 -8.09 -3.63 -36.70
N ARG A 95 -9.12 -3.95 -35.92
CA ARG A 95 -10.47 -4.18 -36.44
C ARG A 95 -11.04 -2.83 -36.87
N ASN A 96 -11.00 -2.56 -38.18
CA ASN A 96 -11.85 -1.52 -38.76
C ASN A 96 -13.29 -1.81 -38.33
N VAL A 97 -13.89 -0.88 -37.58
CA VAL A 97 -15.33 -0.86 -37.34
C VAL A 97 -15.96 -0.62 -38.71
N MET A 98 -16.14 -1.70 -39.49
CA MET A 98 -17.04 -1.66 -40.62
C MET A 98 -18.42 -1.48 -40.00
N SER A 99 -18.85 -0.22 -39.96
CA SER A 99 -20.23 0.16 -39.73
C SER A 99 -21.07 -0.69 -40.66
N SER A 100 -21.76 -1.70 -40.13
CA SER A 100 -22.77 -2.49 -40.84
C SER A 100 -24.03 -1.65 -41.06
N SER A 101 -23.90 -0.33 -41.21
CA SER A 101 -24.99 0.64 -41.41
C SER A 101 -25.52 0.65 -42.85
N MET A 102 -25.42 -0.46 -43.58
CA MET A 102 -25.95 -0.57 -44.95
C MET A 102 -26.68 -1.90 -45.23
N ALA A 103 -26.93 -2.75 -44.22
CA ALA A 103 -27.60 -4.03 -44.46
C ALA A 103 -28.76 -4.40 -43.52
N ASP A 104 -29.05 -3.63 -42.48
CA ASP A 104 -30.13 -3.96 -41.53
C ASP A 104 -31.12 -2.78 -41.30
N ASP A 105 -31.31 -1.95 -42.33
CA ASP A 105 -32.36 -0.91 -42.39
C ASP A 105 -33.76 -1.50 -42.66
N ILE A 106 -33.97 -2.79 -42.37
CA ILE A 106 -35.29 -3.41 -42.55
C ILE A 106 -35.55 -4.33 -41.36
N LYS A 107 -36.37 -3.83 -40.43
CA LYS A 107 -37.13 -4.60 -39.43
C LYS A 107 -36.49 -4.78 -38.05
N MET A 108 -36.21 -3.68 -37.35
CA MET A 108 -36.35 -3.67 -35.89
C MET A 108 -37.73 -3.13 -35.52
N GLU A 109 -38.70 -4.05 -35.48
CA GLU A 109 -39.99 -3.78 -34.87
C GLU A 109 -39.80 -3.59 -33.36
N ILE A 110 -40.34 -2.48 -32.91
CA ILE A 110 -40.41 -2.02 -31.53
C ILE A 110 -41.41 -2.93 -30.81
N ASP A 111 -40.92 -3.97 -30.13
CA ASP A 111 -41.72 -4.63 -29.10
C ASP A 111 -40.83 -5.20 -27.99
N SER A 112 -40.83 -4.50 -26.85
CA SER A 112 -40.67 -5.07 -25.50
C SER A 112 -40.80 -3.95 -24.46
N MET A 113 -41.96 -3.27 -24.46
CA MET A 113 -42.47 -2.63 -23.25
C MET A 113 -43.20 -3.69 -22.42
N ALA A 114 -42.49 -4.58 -21.72
CA ALA A 114 -43.06 -5.39 -20.64
C ALA A 114 -41.98 -6.24 -19.96
N SER A 115 -41.52 -5.82 -18.79
CA SER A 115 -41.37 -6.69 -17.61
C SER A 115 -40.52 -6.00 -16.53
N THR A 116 -41.17 -5.28 -15.63
CA THR A 116 -40.69 -5.12 -14.25
C THR A 116 -41.55 -6.04 -13.38
N PRO A 117 -40.99 -7.05 -12.71
CA PRO A 117 -41.75 -7.81 -11.73
C PRO A 117 -41.85 -6.96 -10.45
N ALA A 118 -43.02 -6.38 -10.21
CA ALA A 118 -43.43 -5.93 -8.89
C ALA A 118 -43.95 -7.16 -8.14
N ASN A 119 -43.17 -7.65 -7.18
CA ASN A 119 -43.70 -8.57 -6.18
C ASN A 119 -43.10 -8.21 -4.81
N ARG A 120 -43.91 -7.51 -4.02
CA ARG A 120 -43.79 -7.39 -2.56
C ARG A 120 -45.22 -7.34 -2.04
N ASP A 121 -45.63 -8.43 -1.42
CA ASP A 121 -46.47 -8.49 -0.22
C ASP A 121 -46.07 -9.75 0.56
#